data_AF-A0A7Y3GL71-F1
#
_entry.id   AF-A0A7Y3GL71-F1
#
_cell.length_a   1.000
_cell.length_b   1.000
_cell.length_c   1.000
_cell.angle_alpha   90.00
_cell.angle_beta   90.00
_cell.angle_gamma   90.00
#
_symmetry.space_group_name_H-M   'P 1'
#
loop_
_entity.id
_entity.type
_entity.pdbx_description
1 polymer ?
#
loop_
_entity_poly.entity_id
_entity_poly.type
_entity_poly.pdbx_seq_one_letter_code
_entity_poly.pdbx_strand_id
1 'polypeptide(L)'
;MLIKKSLLRSLGVTDARADKYLPDLKKALPEHQIDTPLRMAHFLAQVLHESARLRYVKENLNYSAQALFRVFRKYFTPSQAQIYARKPKRIANRVYASRMGNGDEASGDGYRY
;
A
#
# COMPACT_ATOMS: atom_id res chain seq x y z
N MET A 1 9.89 15.20 19.81
CA MET A 1 10.83 15.60 18.73
C MET A 1 10.04 15.95 17.47
N LEU A 2 10.35 17.02 16.74
CA LEU A 2 9.57 17.42 15.54
C LEU A 2 10.17 16.83 14.26
N ILE A 3 9.37 16.09 13.49
CA ILE A 3 9.74 15.63 12.14
C ILE A 3 9.98 16.82 11.20
N LYS A 4 11.04 16.73 10.38
CA LYS A 4 11.46 17.79 9.45
C LYS A 4 11.64 17.23 8.05
N LYS A 5 11.48 18.11 7.03
CA LYS A 5 11.75 17.79 5.62
C LYS A 5 13.16 17.22 5.42
N SER A 6 14.17 17.79 6.08
CA SER A 6 15.56 17.35 5.99
C SER A 6 15.76 15.89 6.41
N LEU A 7 15.01 15.42 7.41
CA LEU A 7 15.03 14.03 7.83
C LEU A 7 14.39 13.10 6.79
N LEU A 8 13.23 13.46 6.25
CA LEU A 8 12.60 12.67 5.18
C LEU A 8 13.52 12.58 3.96
N ARG A 9 14.20 13.68 3.61
CA ARG A 9 15.19 13.72 2.54
C ARG A 9 16.38 12.80 2.81
N SER A 10 16.92 12.78 4.03
CA SER A 10 18.01 11.86 4.38
C SER A 10 17.59 10.38 4.33
N LEU A 11 16.29 10.10 4.42
CA LEU A 11 15.70 8.76 4.29
C LEU A 11 15.32 8.40 2.85
N GLY A 12 15.70 9.23 1.86
CA GLY A 12 15.47 8.97 0.43
C GLY A 12 14.09 9.38 -0.08
N VAL A 13 13.32 10.15 0.69
CA VAL A 13 12.08 10.78 0.21
C VAL A 13 12.45 12.03 -0.61
N THR A 14 11.86 12.18 -1.79
CA THR A 14 12.08 13.39 -2.61
C THR A 14 11.45 14.62 -1.96
N ASP A 15 11.98 15.80 -2.25
CA ASP A 15 11.45 17.05 -1.69
C ASP A 15 9.96 17.23 -1.97
N ALA A 16 9.50 16.96 -3.19
CA ALA A 16 8.07 17.04 -3.54
C ALA A 16 7.17 16.13 -2.70
N ARG A 17 7.63 14.91 -2.34
CA ARG A 17 6.87 14.00 -1.48
C ARG A 17 6.95 14.40 -0.02
N ALA A 18 8.12 14.84 0.42
CA ALA A 18 8.28 15.36 1.78
C ALA A 18 7.37 16.57 1.99
N ASP A 19 7.31 17.50 1.04
CA ASP A 19 6.40 18.66 1.10
C ASP A 19 4.94 18.23 1.15
N LYS A 20 4.56 17.22 0.37
CA LYS A 20 3.20 16.68 0.36
C LYS A 20 2.77 16.09 1.70
N TYR A 21 3.61 15.25 2.33
CA TYR A 21 3.20 14.43 3.49
C TYR A 21 3.69 14.94 4.85
N LEU A 22 4.63 15.88 4.88
CA LEU A 22 5.13 16.43 6.15
C LEU A 22 4.04 17.05 7.02
N PRO A 23 3.02 17.78 6.50
CA PRO A 23 1.92 18.29 7.32
C PRO A 23 1.16 17.17 8.04
N ASP A 24 0.81 16.10 7.32
CA ASP A 24 0.08 14.96 7.88
C ASP A 24 0.91 14.22 8.93
N LEU A 25 2.20 14.01 8.67
CA LEU A 25 3.12 13.38 9.62
C LEU A 25 3.31 14.24 10.88
N LYS A 26 3.43 15.57 10.73
CA LYS A 26 3.52 16.48 11.88
C LYS A 26 2.29 16.43 12.78
N LYS A 27 1.12 16.16 12.22
CA LYS A 27 -0.14 16.02 12.94
C LYS A 27 -0.28 14.62 13.57
N ALA A 28 -0.14 13.57 12.77
CA ALA A 28 -0.45 12.20 13.18
C ALA A 28 0.56 11.62 14.20
N LEU A 29 1.85 11.92 14.06
CA LEU A 29 2.88 11.36 14.95
C LEU A 29 2.62 11.70 16.44
N PRO A 30 2.40 12.97 16.84
CA PRO A 30 2.08 13.28 18.23
C PRO A 30 0.70 12.76 18.66
N GLU A 31 -0.33 12.82 17.80
CA GLU A 31 -1.68 12.29 18.09
C GLU A 31 -1.65 10.80 18.49
N HIS A 32 -0.71 10.03 17.92
CA HIS A 32 -0.52 8.60 18.19
C HIS A 32 0.69 8.28 19.07
N GLN A 33 1.23 9.27 19.81
CA GLN A 33 2.35 9.08 20.75
C GLN A 33 3.60 8.47 20.09
N ILE A 34 3.87 8.84 18.84
CA ILE A 34 5.11 8.54 18.11
C ILE A 34 6.04 9.75 18.28
N ASP A 35 6.43 10.03 19.51
CA ASP A 35 7.06 11.27 19.95
C ASP A 35 8.53 11.12 20.41
N THR A 36 8.98 9.87 20.61
CA THR A 36 10.38 9.53 20.89
C THR A 36 11.16 9.23 19.60
N PRO A 37 12.49 9.44 19.58
CA PRO A 37 13.31 9.10 18.41
C PRO A 37 13.18 7.65 17.97
N LEU A 38 13.14 6.71 18.92
CA LEU A 38 13.05 5.28 18.63
C LEU A 38 11.70 4.91 18.00
N ARG A 39 10.58 5.41 18.55
CA ARG A 39 9.25 5.16 17.98
C ARG A 39 9.14 5.72 16.57
N MET A 40 9.63 6.94 16.36
CA MET A 40 9.59 7.57 15.04
C MET A 40 10.47 6.82 14.02
N ALA A 41 11.64 6.33 14.43
CA ALA A 41 12.50 5.51 13.58
C ALA A 41 11.80 4.20 13.15
N HIS A 42 11.21 3.45 14.08
CA HIS A 42 10.48 2.22 13.76
C HIS A 42 9.29 2.48 12.83
N PHE A 43 8.49 3.52 13.14
CA PHE A 43 7.33 3.88 12.33
C PHE A 43 7.73 4.28 10.91
N LEU A 44 8.69 5.20 10.76
CA LEU A 44 9.14 5.66 9.45
C LEU A 44 9.80 4.52 8.65
N ALA A 45 10.54 3.62 9.29
CA ALA A 45 11.14 2.48 8.60
C ALA A 45 10.06 1.62 7.89
N GLN A 46 8.97 1.31 8.59
CA GLN A 46 7.86 0.55 8.03
C GLN A 46 7.12 1.34 6.94
N VAL A 47 6.69 2.56 7.25
CA VAL A 47 5.94 3.39 6.30
C VAL A 47 6.72 3.60 5.00
N LEU A 48 8.03 3.89 5.08
CA LEU A 48 8.86 4.12 3.91
C LEU A 48 9.15 2.83 3.13
N HIS A 49 9.19 1.68 3.79
CA HIS A 49 9.31 0.39 3.12
C HIS A 49 8.04 0.10 2.30
N GLU A 50 6.89 0.08 2.95
CA GLU A 50 5.60 -0.32 2.37
C GLU A 50 5.12 0.63 1.26
N SER A 51 5.38 1.93 1.41
CA SER A 51 4.97 2.94 0.43
C SER A 51 5.99 3.23 -0.67
N ALA A 52 7.12 2.51 -0.68
CA ALA A 52 8.28 2.80 -1.52
C ALA A 52 8.74 4.27 -1.43
N ARG A 53 9.01 4.73 -0.20
CA ARG A 53 9.40 6.10 0.16
C ARG A 53 8.32 7.12 -0.24
N LEU A 54 7.11 6.90 0.27
CA LEU A 54 5.91 7.73 0.08
C LEU A 54 5.51 7.90 -1.39
N ARG A 55 5.88 6.94 -2.24
CA ARG A 55 5.59 6.96 -3.67
C ARG A 55 4.19 6.45 -3.96
N TYR A 56 3.77 5.40 -3.25
CA TYR A 56 2.52 4.70 -3.50
C TYR A 56 1.64 4.73 -2.26
N VAL A 57 0.35 4.96 -2.47
CA VAL A 57 -0.70 4.95 -1.42
C VAL A 57 -1.77 3.88 -1.70
N LYS A 58 -1.63 3.17 -2.82
CA LYS A 58 -2.52 2.10 -3.25
C LYS A 58 -1.74 1.08 -4.07
N GLU A 59 -2.17 -0.16 -3.99
CA GLU A 59 -1.72 -1.20 -4.90
C GLU A 59 -2.26 -0.92 -6.31
N ASN A 60 -1.52 -1.31 -7.35
CA ASN A 60 -1.97 -1.14 -8.74
C ASN A 60 -2.70 -2.38 -9.29
N LEU A 61 -2.49 -3.55 -8.66
CA LEU A 61 -3.00 -4.87 -9.01
C LEU A 61 -2.93 -5.19 -10.52
N ASN A 62 -1.91 -4.69 -11.22
CA ASN A 62 -1.77 -4.79 -12.66
C ASN A 62 -0.77 -5.89 -13.07
N TYR A 63 -1.15 -7.14 -12.89
CA TYR A 63 -0.29 -8.30 -13.15
C TYR A 63 -0.47 -8.88 -14.56
N SER A 64 0.63 -9.36 -15.16
CA SER A 64 0.55 -10.29 -16.30
C SER A 64 -0.02 -11.64 -15.83
N ALA A 65 -0.51 -12.48 -16.74
CA ALA A 65 -1.06 -13.80 -16.37
C ALA A 65 -0.04 -14.64 -15.58
N GLN A 66 1.22 -14.66 -16.03
CA GLN A 66 2.29 -15.39 -15.36
C GLN A 66 2.58 -14.84 -13.96
N ALA A 67 2.66 -13.52 -13.81
CA ALA A 67 2.92 -12.90 -12.50
C ALA A 67 1.72 -13.06 -11.55
N LEU A 68 0.50 -12.92 -12.07
CA LEU A 68 -0.75 -13.12 -11.33
C LEU A 68 -0.82 -14.53 -10.77
N PHE A 69 -0.55 -15.55 -11.58
CA PHE A 69 -0.51 -16.95 -11.12
C PHE A 69 0.61 -17.18 -10.10
N ARG A 70 1.79 -16.58 -10.30
CA ARG A 70 2.91 -16.74 -9.36
C ARG A 70 2.61 -16.19 -7.96
N VAL A 71 2.03 -14.98 -7.90
CA VAL A 71 1.73 -14.24 -6.67
C VAL A 71 0.45 -14.75 -6.00
N PHE A 72 -0.62 -14.95 -6.78
CA PHE A 72 -1.95 -15.28 -6.28
C PHE A 72 -2.38 -16.72 -6.65
N ARG A 73 -1.44 -17.67 -6.62
CA ARG A 73 -1.68 -19.08 -7.00
C ARG A 73 -2.88 -19.74 -6.30
N LYS A 74 -3.18 -19.30 -5.08
CA LYS A 74 -4.33 -19.80 -4.29
C LYS A 74 -5.68 -19.44 -4.93
N TYR A 75 -5.73 -18.34 -5.69
CA TYR A 75 -6.97 -17.76 -6.20
C TYR A 75 -7.20 -18.01 -7.70
N PHE A 76 -6.16 -18.39 -8.44
CA PHE A 76 -6.20 -18.53 -9.89
C PHE A 76 -5.60 -19.85 -10.36
N THR A 77 -6.30 -20.56 -11.24
CA THR A 77 -5.67 -21.53 -12.14
C THR A 77 -4.88 -20.81 -13.24
N PRO A 78 -3.98 -21.48 -13.97
CA PRO A 78 -3.28 -20.86 -15.11
C PRO A 78 -4.23 -20.29 -16.17
N SER A 79 -5.34 -20.96 -16.46
CA SER A 79 -6.35 -20.48 -17.42
C SER A 79 -7.13 -19.27 -16.90
N GLN A 80 -7.49 -19.25 -15.61
CA GLN A 80 -8.13 -18.10 -14.98
C GLN A 80 -7.19 -16.89 -14.95
N ALA A 81 -5.90 -17.10 -14.69
CA ALA A 81 -4.92 -16.00 -14.68
C ALA A 81 -4.86 -15.27 -16.02
N GLN A 82 -5.03 -15.97 -17.16
CA GLN A 82 -5.13 -15.33 -18.49
C GLN A 82 -6.34 -14.40 -18.61
N ILE A 83 -7.50 -14.83 -18.09
CA ILE A 83 -8.76 -14.07 -18.15
C ILE A 83 -8.70 -12.80 -17.28
N TYR A 84 -7.98 -12.85 -16.16
CA TYR A 84 -7.89 -11.78 -15.17
C TYR A 84 -6.66 -10.90 -15.33
N ALA A 85 -5.66 -11.31 -16.10
CA ALA A 85 -4.45 -10.53 -16.35
C ALA A 85 -4.79 -9.11 -16.81
N ARG A 86 -4.05 -8.13 -16.26
CA ARG A 86 -4.23 -6.70 -16.57
C ARG A 86 -5.63 -6.15 -16.27
N LYS A 87 -6.41 -6.82 -15.40
CA LYS A 87 -7.73 -6.36 -14.94
C LYS A 87 -7.75 -6.13 -13.42
N PRO A 88 -7.11 -5.05 -12.91
CA PRO A 88 -6.94 -4.80 -11.47
C PRO A 88 -8.21 -4.95 -10.63
N LYS A 89 -9.34 -4.37 -11.09
CA LYS A 89 -10.62 -4.46 -10.37
C LYS A 89 -11.10 -5.90 -10.22
N ARG A 90 -10.99 -6.71 -11.28
CA ARG A 90 -11.39 -8.12 -11.22
C ARG A 90 -10.43 -8.93 -10.36
N ILE A 91 -9.13 -8.62 -10.43
CA ILE A 91 -8.12 -9.27 -9.57
C ILE A 91 -8.42 -8.99 -8.10
N ALA A 92 -8.65 -7.74 -7.73
CA ALA A 92 -8.94 -7.32 -6.37
C ALA A 92 -10.24 -7.96 -5.84
N ASN A 93 -11.32 -7.84 -6.60
CA ASN A 93 -12.62 -8.45 -6.27
C ASN A 93 -12.49 -9.95 -5.98
N ARG A 94 -11.64 -10.66 -6.72
CA ARG A 94 -11.44 -12.10 -6.52
C ARG A 94 -10.54 -12.42 -5.33
N VAL A 95 -9.43 -11.70 -5.17
CA VAL A 95 -8.44 -11.97 -4.11
C VAL A 95 -8.98 -11.60 -2.73
N TYR A 96 -9.84 -10.59 -2.66
CA TYR A 96 -10.40 -10.05 -1.43
C TYR A 96 -11.90 -10.33 -1.24
N ALA A 97 -12.53 -11.15 -2.10
CA ALA A 97 -13.90 -11.63 -1.90
C ALA A 97 -14.05 -12.37 -0.57
N SER A 98 -15.17 -12.12 0.12
CA SER A 98 -15.57 -12.79 1.36
C SER A 98 -14.51 -12.73 2.47
N ARG A 99 -13.71 -11.65 2.49
CA ARG A 99 -12.62 -11.44 3.44
C ARG A 99 -12.73 -10.06 4.07
N MET A 100 -12.38 -9.96 5.36
CA MET A 100 -12.27 -8.67 6.07
C MET A 100 -13.58 -7.86 6.04
N GLY A 101 -14.73 -8.54 5.96
CA GLY A 101 -16.05 -7.91 5.87
C GLY A 101 -16.54 -7.64 4.44
N ASN A 102 -15.74 -7.92 3.41
CA ASN A 102 -16.16 -7.77 2.01
C ASN A 102 -17.22 -8.80 1.62
N GLY A 103 -18.14 -8.40 0.72
CA GLY A 103 -19.04 -9.31 0.02
C GLY A 103 -18.31 -10.25 -0.94
N ASP A 104 -19.09 -10.99 -1.74
CA ASP A 104 -18.56 -11.89 -2.75
C ASP A 104 -17.83 -11.15 -3.89
N GLU A 105 -17.26 -11.89 -4.85
CA GLU A 105 -16.54 -11.28 -5.97
C GLU A 105 -17.43 -10.33 -6.82
N ALA A 106 -18.74 -10.59 -6.86
CA ALA A 106 -19.70 -9.80 -7.64
C ALA A 106 -20.05 -8.47 -6.96
N SER A 107 -19.98 -8.38 -5.62
CA SER A 107 -20.26 -7.16 -4.86
C SER A 107 -19.36 -5.99 -5.27
N GLY A 108 -18.12 -6.29 -5.66
CA GLY A 108 -17.12 -5.31 -6.02
C GLY A 108 -16.37 -4.70 -4.84
N ASP A 109 -16.60 -5.20 -3.62
CA ASP A 109 -15.99 -4.68 -2.40
C ASP A 109 -14.48 -4.90 -2.40
N GLY A 110 -14.01 -6.03 -2.92
CA GLY A 110 -12.58 -6.35 -2.92
C GLY A 110 -11.70 -5.38 -3.72
N TYR A 111 -12.25 -4.56 -4.63
CA TYR A 111 -11.54 -3.45 -5.26
C TYR A 111 -11.80 -2.10 -4.58
N ARG A 112 -12.94 -1.98 -3.90
CA ARG A 112 -13.41 -0.72 -3.31
C ARG A 112 -12.65 -0.39 -2.04
N TYR A 113 -12.31 -1.40 -1.25
CA TYR A 113 -11.64 -1.33 0.05
C TYR A 113 -10.33 -2.11 0.02
#